data_AF-A0A316G6Q4-F1
#
_entry.id   AF-A0A316G6Q4-F1
#
_cell.length_a   1.000
_cell.length_b   1.000
_cell.length_c   1.000
_cell.angle_alpha   90.00
_cell.angle_beta   90.00
_cell.angle_gamma   90.00
#
_symmetry.space_group_name_H-M   'P 1'
#
loop_
_entity.id
_entity.type
_entity.pdbx_description
1 polymer ?
#
loop_
_entity_poly.entity_id
_entity_poly.type
_entity_poly.pdbx_seq_one_letter_code
_entity_poly.pdbx_strand_id
1 'polypeptide(L)'
;MLSDRTDPPPPDNPHAAGVIPKVVPPLPRQNLRARNLPWRTAFDWLRAGWSDLWTNPLPSLLYGAGVFALSILVVWGLFQFRYEYALFPALAGFMVIGPLIANGLYEKSRRLELGEEVGLAGMILVRPRSGYQALFMGVLLLGLFLLWLRAAVLIYALFFGMVAFPGTDELIPMLFLTPTGWALLLTGSVVGALFAAFAFAISVFAVPMLLTERADALSAMGISMAMVWANLPVMLAWGATVMGLFLVSVATAFIGLVLVFPVLGHATWHAYRNIRTDDRQTGESERMFIRPA
;
A
#
# COMPACT_ATOMS: atom_id res chain seq x y z
N MET A 1 24.04 59.37 -35.98
CA MET A 1 23.28 59.75 -34.78
C MET A 1 23.05 58.49 -33.95
N LEU A 2 23.97 58.16 -33.06
CA LEU A 2 23.83 57.07 -32.08
C LEU A 2 23.89 57.77 -30.72
N SER A 3 22.76 57.85 -30.02
CA SER A 3 22.68 58.45 -28.69
C SER A 3 23.24 57.47 -27.68
N ASP A 4 24.33 57.85 -27.05
CA ASP A 4 24.89 57.23 -25.86
C ASP A 4 23.87 57.39 -24.72
N ARG A 5 23.04 56.36 -24.48
CA ARG A 5 22.17 56.26 -23.31
C ARG A 5 22.70 55.13 -22.45
N THR A 6 23.66 55.47 -21.59
CA THR A 6 24.25 54.58 -20.58
C THR A 6 23.53 54.65 -19.23
N ASP A 7 22.44 55.41 -19.12
CA ASP A 7 21.71 55.52 -17.85
C ASP A 7 20.83 54.28 -17.64
N PRO A 8 20.96 53.59 -16.49
CA PRO A 8 20.08 52.49 -16.16
C PRO A 8 18.62 52.98 -16.07
N PRO A 9 17.64 52.15 -16.46
CA PRO A 9 16.24 52.52 -16.40
C PRO A 9 15.85 52.92 -14.97
N PRO A 10 14.96 53.93 -14.81
CA PRO A 10 14.49 54.34 -13.50
C PRO A 10 13.83 53.15 -12.78
N PRO A 11 13.99 53.03 -11.45
CA PRO A 11 13.44 51.92 -10.69
C PRO A 11 11.91 51.88 -10.83
N ASP A 12 11.36 50.68 -11.04
CA ASP A 12 9.90 50.43 -11.17
C ASP A 12 9.08 50.92 -9.97
N ASN A 13 9.73 51.18 -8.83
CA ASN A 13 9.10 51.76 -7.66
C ASN A 13 10.00 52.87 -7.06
N PRO A 14 9.62 54.16 -7.17
CA PRO A 14 10.41 55.27 -6.63
C PRO A 14 10.53 55.26 -5.10
N HIS A 15 9.75 54.44 -4.40
CA HIS A 15 9.82 54.25 -2.95
C HIS A 15 10.62 53.00 -2.53
N ALA A 16 11.09 52.18 -3.47
CA ALA A 16 11.87 50.97 -3.17
C ALA A 16 13.37 51.25 -2.98
N ALA A 17 13.83 52.48 -3.26
CA ALA A 17 15.22 52.87 -3.10
C ALA A 17 15.59 52.96 -1.60
N GLY A 18 16.11 51.87 -1.04
CA GLY A 18 16.78 51.85 0.26
C GLY A 18 16.08 51.07 1.38
N VAL A 19 14.93 50.43 1.14
CA VAL A 19 14.25 49.61 2.15
C VAL A 19 14.45 48.14 1.82
N ILE A 20 15.32 47.45 2.56
CA ILE A 20 15.40 45.99 2.53
C ILE A 20 14.00 45.47 2.91
N PRO A 21 13.36 44.61 2.09
CA PRO A 21 12.05 44.06 2.41
C PRO A 21 12.08 43.45 3.81
N LYS A 22 11.11 43.81 4.65
CA LYS A 22 10.98 43.24 6.00
C LYS A 22 10.98 41.72 5.87
N VAL A 23 11.94 41.06 6.51
CA VAL A 23 12.03 39.59 6.52
C VAL A 23 10.78 39.06 7.20
N VAL A 24 9.80 38.64 6.38
CA VAL A 24 8.63 37.92 6.84
C VAL A 24 9.03 36.47 7.05
N PRO A 25 8.67 35.85 8.19
CA PRO A 25 8.89 34.42 8.37
C PRO A 25 8.21 33.66 7.22
N PRO A 26 8.85 32.61 6.69
CA PRO A 26 8.24 31.81 5.63
C PRO A 26 6.88 31.30 6.12
N LEU A 27 5.85 31.47 5.29
CA LEU A 27 4.51 30.95 5.58
C LEU A 27 4.62 29.45 5.93
N PRO A 28 3.83 28.96 6.91
CA PRO A 28 3.80 27.54 7.22
C PRO A 28 3.57 26.75 5.93
N ARG A 29 4.52 25.87 5.57
CA ARG A 29 4.36 24.98 4.42
C ARG A 29 3.19 24.03 4.75
N GLN A 30 2.07 24.20 4.07
CA GLN A 30 0.95 23.26 4.20
C GLN A 30 1.45 21.88 3.78
N ASN A 31 1.37 20.91 4.69
CA ASN A 31 1.70 19.54 4.36
C ASN A 31 0.56 18.98 3.50
N LEU A 32 0.72 19.05 2.18
CA LEU A 32 -0.27 18.58 1.20
C LEU A 32 -0.67 17.10 1.40
N ARG A 33 0.18 16.33 2.08
CA ARG A 33 -0.06 14.91 2.38
C ARG A 33 -0.90 14.69 3.64
N ALA A 34 -0.98 15.67 4.56
CA ALA A 34 -1.74 15.55 5.79
C ALA A 34 -3.18 16.03 5.57
N ARG A 35 -4.14 15.09 5.53
CA ARG A 35 -5.53 15.37 5.16
C ARG A 35 -6.46 15.52 6.38
N ASN A 36 -5.95 15.29 7.60
CA ASN A 36 -6.72 15.34 8.85
C ASN A 36 -8.00 14.49 8.80
N LEU A 37 -7.92 13.31 8.18
CA LEU A 37 -9.06 12.41 8.03
C LEU A 37 -9.38 11.72 9.37
N PRO A 38 -10.67 11.65 9.76
CA PRO A 38 -11.07 10.85 10.91
C PRO A 38 -10.87 9.36 10.62
N TRP A 39 -10.62 8.56 11.66
CA TRP A 39 -10.42 7.12 11.52
C TRP A 39 -11.60 6.38 10.87
N ARG A 40 -12.81 6.92 11.01
CA ARG A 40 -14.06 6.37 10.44
C ARG A 40 -14.08 6.40 8.91
N THR A 41 -13.28 7.26 8.27
CA THR A 41 -13.18 7.34 6.81
C THR A 41 -12.75 6.00 6.18
N ALA A 42 -12.06 5.14 6.93
CA ALA A 42 -11.75 3.77 6.53
C ALA A 42 -13.01 2.96 6.13
N PHE A 43 -14.14 3.16 6.81
CA PHE A 43 -15.39 2.47 6.48
C PHE A 43 -16.06 3.04 5.22
N ASP A 44 -15.86 4.33 4.94
CA ASP A 44 -16.35 4.93 3.70
C ASP A 44 -15.60 4.35 2.50
N TRP A 45 -14.29 4.11 2.63
CA TRP A 45 -13.51 3.38 1.62
C TRP A 45 -14.01 1.95 1.43
N LEU A 46 -14.32 1.22 2.51
CA LEU A 46 -14.96 -0.11 2.40
C LEU A 46 -16.29 -0.05 1.66
N ARG A 47 -17.14 0.93 1.99
CA ARG A 47 -18.46 1.09 1.34
C ARG A 47 -18.31 1.38 -0.15
N ALA A 48 -17.37 2.25 -0.52
CA ALA A 48 -17.05 2.52 -1.91
C ALA A 48 -16.51 1.26 -2.62
N GLY A 49 -15.58 0.53 -1.98
CA GLY A 49 -15.07 -0.73 -2.53
C GLY A 49 -16.14 -1.82 -2.69
N TRP A 50 -17.12 -1.85 -1.79
CA TRP A 50 -18.29 -2.71 -1.89
C TRP A 50 -19.18 -2.33 -3.09
N SER A 51 -19.40 -1.04 -3.31
CA SER A 51 -20.13 -0.53 -4.48
C SER A 51 -19.44 -0.90 -5.79
N ASP A 52 -18.11 -0.78 -5.85
CA ASP A 52 -17.32 -1.14 -7.04
C ASP A 52 -17.34 -2.65 -7.31
N LEU A 53 -17.34 -3.48 -6.27
CA LEU A 53 -17.51 -4.92 -6.41
C LEU A 53 -18.82 -5.22 -7.14
N TRP A 54 -19.94 -4.70 -6.65
CA TRP A 54 -21.27 -4.99 -7.21
C TRP A 54 -21.55 -4.31 -8.54
N THR A 55 -20.76 -3.30 -8.90
CA THR A 55 -20.76 -2.73 -10.24
C THR A 55 -19.98 -3.66 -11.17
N ASN A 56 -20.70 -4.53 -11.89
CA ASN A 56 -20.13 -5.65 -12.66
C ASN A 56 -19.33 -6.64 -11.78
N PRO A 57 -20.01 -7.55 -11.04
CA PRO A 57 -19.39 -8.38 -10.01
C PRO A 57 -18.53 -9.52 -10.54
N LEU A 58 -18.83 -10.05 -11.73
CA LEU A 58 -18.21 -11.27 -12.23
C LEU A 58 -16.67 -11.16 -12.35
N PRO A 59 -16.09 -10.09 -12.94
CA PRO A 59 -14.63 -9.94 -13.01
C PRO A 59 -13.96 -9.88 -11.63
N SER A 60 -14.55 -9.17 -10.67
CA SER A 60 -14.02 -9.05 -9.30
C SER A 60 -14.07 -10.37 -8.55
N LEU A 61 -15.18 -11.10 -8.64
CA LEU A 61 -15.34 -12.40 -7.98
C LEU A 61 -14.40 -13.46 -8.58
N LEU A 62 -14.23 -13.47 -9.91
CA LEU A 62 -13.26 -14.36 -10.56
C LEU A 62 -11.82 -14.02 -10.15
N TYR A 63 -11.50 -12.73 -9.96
CA TYR A 63 -10.21 -12.30 -9.42
C TYR A 63 -9.99 -12.83 -8.00
N GLY A 64 -10.99 -12.65 -7.12
CA GLY A 64 -10.95 -13.18 -5.76
C GLY A 64 -10.85 -14.71 -5.72
N ALA A 65 -11.57 -15.41 -6.61
CA ALA A 65 -11.49 -16.86 -6.77
C ALA A 65 -10.10 -17.33 -7.22
N GLY A 66 -9.44 -16.58 -8.11
CA GLY A 66 -8.06 -16.85 -8.50
C GLY A 66 -7.07 -16.71 -7.34
N VAL A 67 -7.24 -15.67 -6.51
CA VAL A 67 -6.42 -15.48 -5.30
C VAL A 67 -6.68 -16.58 -4.29
N PHE A 68 -7.94 -16.96 -4.06
CA PHE A 68 -8.31 -18.11 -3.23
C PHE A 68 -7.63 -19.41 -3.71
N ALA A 69 -7.75 -19.73 -5.01
CA ALA A 69 -7.14 -20.92 -5.59
C ALA A 69 -5.62 -20.92 -5.44
N LEU A 70 -4.97 -19.75 -5.64
CA LEU A 70 -3.54 -19.60 -5.43
C LEU A 70 -3.16 -19.79 -3.96
N SER A 71 -3.91 -19.24 -3.01
CA SER A 71 -3.67 -19.42 -1.58
C SER A 71 -3.76 -20.90 -1.18
N ILE A 72 -4.79 -21.61 -1.65
CA ILE A 72 -4.93 -23.06 -1.41
C ILE A 72 -3.78 -23.83 -2.06
N LEU A 73 -3.38 -23.49 -3.29
CA LEU A 73 -2.25 -24.14 -3.97
C LEU A 73 -0.93 -23.95 -3.20
N VAL A 74 -0.68 -22.75 -2.68
CA VAL A 74 0.50 -22.46 -1.86
C VAL A 74 0.48 -23.31 -0.58
N VAL A 75 -0.64 -23.30 0.15
CA VAL A 75 -0.79 -24.11 1.37
C VAL A 75 -0.59 -25.59 1.05
N TRP A 76 -1.28 -26.11 0.04
CA TRP A 76 -1.14 -27.49 -0.41
C TRP A 76 0.32 -27.82 -0.75
N GLY A 77 1.02 -26.95 -1.50
CA GLY A 77 2.43 -27.11 -1.82
C GLY A 77 3.33 -27.18 -0.58
N LEU A 78 3.10 -26.32 0.42
CA LEU A 78 3.85 -26.37 1.69
C LEU A 78 3.73 -27.73 2.37
N PHE A 79 2.52 -28.31 2.42
CA PHE A 79 2.33 -29.65 2.98
C PHE A 79 2.97 -30.75 2.12
N GLN A 80 2.82 -30.69 0.79
CA GLN A 80 3.42 -31.68 -0.12
C GLN A 80 4.95 -31.72 -0.03
N PHE A 81 5.60 -30.55 0.14
CA PHE A 81 7.05 -30.45 0.26
C PHE A 81 7.56 -30.50 1.70
N ARG A 82 6.71 -30.79 2.70
CA ARG A 82 7.05 -30.82 4.13
C ARG A 82 7.64 -29.50 4.66
N TYR A 83 7.17 -28.37 4.12
CA TYR A 83 7.48 -27.02 4.55
C TYR A 83 6.39 -26.44 5.47
N GLU A 84 5.78 -27.28 6.29
CA GLU A 84 4.71 -26.92 7.23
C GLU A 84 5.13 -25.81 8.19
N TYR A 85 6.43 -25.78 8.55
CA TYR A 85 7.01 -24.71 9.37
C TYR A 85 6.88 -23.31 8.77
N ALA A 86 6.76 -23.22 7.43
CA ALA A 86 6.61 -21.95 6.73
C ALA A 86 5.15 -21.50 6.60
N LEU A 87 4.17 -22.26 7.13
CA LEU A 87 2.76 -21.92 7.01
C LEU A 87 2.43 -20.56 7.65
N PHE A 88 2.66 -20.40 8.96
CA PHE A 88 2.37 -19.12 9.64
C PHE A 88 3.12 -17.93 9.00
N PRO A 89 4.43 -18.05 8.69
CA PRO A 89 5.14 -17.00 7.98
C PRO A 89 4.59 -16.70 6.58
N ALA A 90 4.15 -17.71 5.83
CA ALA A 90 3.54 -17.54 4.51
C ALA A 90 2.18 -16.82 4.60
N LEU A 91 1.36 -17.13 5.61
CA LEU A 91 0.11 -16.43 5.89
C LEU A 91 0.35 -14.95 6.19
N ALA A 92 1.33 -14.65 7.05
CA ALA A 92 1.74 -13.27 7.32
C ALA A 92 2.32 -12.59 6.06
N GLY A 93 3.04 -13.34 5.23
CA GLY A 93 3.59 -12.88 3.95
C GLY A 93 2.54 -12.39 2.95
N PHE A 94 1.32 -12.93 3.01
CA PHE A 94 0.20 -12.43 2.21
C PHE A 94 -0.04 -10.93 2.41
N MET A 95 0.15 -10.41 3.64
CA MET A 95 0.01 -8.98 3.93
C MET A 95 1.10 -8.13 3.27
N VAL A 96 2.28 -8.71 3.01
CA VAL A 96 3.42 -8.03 2.39
C VAL A 96 3.20 -7.89 0.88
N ILE A 97 2.71 -8.95 0.24
CA ILE A 97 2.57 -9.02 -1.23
C ILE A 97 1.16 -8.68 -1.74
N GLY A 98 0.15 -8.70 -0.86
CA GLY A 98 -1.25 -8.51 -1.20
C GLY A 98 -1.54 -7.28 -2.08
N PRO A 99 -0.97 -6.10 -1.78
CA PRO A 99 -1.16 -4.90 -2.61
C PRO A 99 -0.69 -5.07 -4.05
N LEU A 100 0.41 -5.81 -4.29
CA LEU A 100 0.88 -6.08 -5.67
C LEU A 100 -0.10 -6.95 -6.44
N ILE A 101 -0.68 -7.95 -5.77
CA ILE A 101 -1.66 -8.87 -6.34
C ILE A 101 -2.97 -8.12 -6.63
N ALA A 102 -3.29 -7.03 -5.93
CA ALA A 102 -4.52 -6.27 -6.11
C ALA A 102 -4.52 -5.29 -7.30
N ASN A 103 -3.45 -5.22 -8.10
CA ASN A 103 -3.33 -4.32 -9.26
C ASN A 103 -4.55 -4.33 -10.21
N GLY A 104 -5.10 -5.50 -10.52
CA GLY A 104 -6.29 -5.61 -11.38
C GLY A 104 -7.55 -5.00 -10.78
N LEU A 105 -7.68 -5.00 -9.45
CA LEU A 105 -8.81 -4.42 -8.74
C LEU A 105 -8.70 -2.89 -8.71
N TYR A 106 -7.48 -2.37 -8.55
CA TYR A 106 -7.19 -0.94 -8.68
C TYR A 106 -7.52 -0.43 -10.08
N GLU A 107 -7.14 -1.18 -11.12
CA GLU A 107 -7.50 -0.88 -12.51
C GLU A 107 -9.01 -0.80 -12.70
N LYS A 108 -9.76 -1.79 -12.20
CA LYS A 108 -11.23 -1.78 -12.30
C LYS A 108 -11.82 -0.54 -11.65
N SER A 109 -11.45 -0.22 -10.40
CA SER A 109 -11.99 0.98 -9.73
C SER A 109 -11.62 2.26 -10.46
N ARG A 110 -10.40 2.36 -11.00
CA ARG A 110 -10.00 3.50 -11.84
C ARG A 110 -10.88 3.63 -13.09
N ARG A 111 -11.16 2.53 -13.78
CA ARG A 111 -12.02 2.55 -14.98
C ARG A 111 -13.46 2.92 -14.64
N LEU A 112 -13.98 2.43 -13.52
CA LEU A 112 -15.31 2.82 -13.03
C LEU A 112 -15.38 4.32 -12.74
N GLU A 113 -14.36 4.92 -12.13
CA GLU A 113 -14.28 6.37 -11.92
C GLU A 113 -14.25 7.16 -13.25
N LEU A 114 -13.67 6.60 -14.30
CA LEU A 114 -13.59 7.21 -15.63
C LEU A 114 -14.80 6.91 -16.53
N GLY A 115 -15.76 6.10 -16.06
CA GLY A 115 -16.90 5.65 -16.88
C GLY A 115 -16.50 4.71 -18.02
N GLU A 116 -15.34 4.05 -17.93
CA GLU A 116 -14.82 3.13 -18.94
C GLU A 116 -15.34 1.70 -18.73
N GLU A 117 -15.37 0.91 -19.82
CA GLU A 117 -15.77 -0.49 -19.74
C GLU A 117 -14.77 -1.35 -18.95
N VAL A 118 -15.32 -2.23 -18.10
CA VAL A 118 -14.57 -3.13 -17.22
C VAL A 118 -14.69 -4.55 -17.73
N GLY A 119 -13.54 -5.16 -18.04
CA GLY A 119 -13.44 -6.58 -18.40
C GLY A 119 -12.33 -7.27 -17.62
N LEU A 120 -12.49 -8.58 -17.37
CA LEU A 120 -11.52 -9.40 -16.64
C LEU A 120 -10.14 -9.42 -17.30
N ALA A 121 -10.08 -9.47 -18.63
CA ALA A 121 -8.82 -9.40 -19.37
C ALA A 121 -8.08 -8.07 -19.08
N GLY A 122 -8.82 -6.97 -18.95
CA GLY A 122 -8.28 -5.66 -18.58
C GLY A 122 -7.74 -5.62 -17.16
N MET A 123 -8.24 -6.46 -16.25
CA MET A 123 -7.78 -6.57 -14.87
C MET A 123 -6.56 -7.49 -14.72
N ILE A 124 -6.44 -8.54 -15.54
CA ILE A 124 -5.31 -9.48 -15.48
C ILE A 124 -4.10 -8.95 -16.26
N LEU A 125 -4.33 -8.38 -17.45
CA LEU A 125 -3.27 -7.90 -18.34
C LEU A 125 -2.92 -6.42 -18.11
N VAL A 126 -3.05 -5.98 -16.85
CA VAL A 126 -2.73 -4.61 -16.46
C VAL A 126 -1.26 -4.33 -16.71
N ARG A 127 -0.98 -3.24 -17.43
CA ARG A 127 0.37 -2.72 -17.62
C ARG A 127 0.52 -1.46 -16.76
N PRO A 128 1.26 -1.54 -15.64
CA PRO A 128 1.57 -0.35 -14.85
C PRO A 128 2.20 0.72 -15.72
N ARG A 129 1.81 1.98 -15.54
CA ARG A 129 2.38 3.10 -16.31
C ARG A 129 3.88 3.26 -16.09
N SER A 130 4.39 2.85 -14.93
CA SER A 130 5.82 2.88 -14.59
C SER A 130 6.64 1.70 -15.15
N GLY A 131 6.02 0.75 -15.86
CA GLY A 131 6.71 -0.35 -16.54
C GLY A 131 7.55 -1.21 -15.59
N TYR A 132 8.86 -1.31 -15.85
CA TYR A 132 9.81 -2.14 -15.08
C TYR A 132 9.92 -1.74 -13.61
N GLN A 133 9.56 -0.52 -13.23
CA GLN A 133 9.58 -0.07 -11.84
C GLN A 133 8.59 -0.85 -10.97
N ALA A 134 7.44 -1.28 -11.52
CA ALA A 134 6.51 -2.15 -10.80
C ALA A 134 7.11 -3.54 -10.51
N LEU A 135 7.89 -4.09 -11.45
CA LEU A 135 8.63 -5.34 -11.23
C LEU A 135 9.73 -5.16 -10.19
N PHE A 136 10.47 -4.05 -10.24
CA PHE A 136 11.50 -3.73 -9.25
C PHE A 136 10.91 -3.60 -7.83
N MET A 137 9.77 -2.92 -7.69
CA MET A 137 9.02 -2.90 -6.41
C MET A 137 8.61 -4.31 -5.97
N GLY A 138 8.18 -5.15 -6.91
CA GLY A 138 7.90 -6.57 -6.67
C GLY A 138 9.09 -7.32 -6.08
N VAL A 139 10.29 -7.10 -6.64
CA VAL A 139 11.54 -7.69 -6.13
C VAL A 139 11.88 -7.17 -4.73
N LEU A 140 11.68 -5.87 -4.46
CA LEU A 140 11.91 -5.31 -3.13
C LEU A 140 10.97 -5.91 -2.08
N LEU A 141 9.68 -6.04 -2.41
CA LEU A 141 8.69 -6.67 -1.52
C LEU A 141 8.92 -8.18 -1.35
N LEU A 142 9.39 -8.86 -2.39
CA LEU A 142 9.85 -10.25 -2.28
C LEU A 142 11.05 -10.36 -1.35
N GLY A 143 12.04 -9.46 -1.46
CA GLY A 143 13.17 -9.41 -0.55
C GLY A 143 12.75 -9.20 0.91
N LEU A 144 11.79 -8.30 1.15
CA LEU A 144 11.20 -8.08 2.47
C LEU A 144 10.48 -9.34 2.98
N PHE A 145 9.75 -10.05 2.12
CA PHE A 145 9.11 -11.31 2.48
C PHE A 145 10.11 -12.42 2.80
N LEU A 146 11.19 -12.55 2.03
CA LEU A 146 12.27 -13.53 2.31
C LEU A 146 12.99 -13.20 3.62
N LEU A 147 13.20 -11.91 3.92
CA LEU A 147 13.73 -11.46 5.20
C LEU A 147 12.79 -11.83 6.34
N TRP A 148 11.47 -11.67 6.15
CA TRP A 148 10.47 -12.12 7.11
C TRP A 148 10.50 -13.64 7.34
N LEU A 149 10.54 -14.44 6.27
CA LEU A 149 10.68 -15.91 6.39
C LEU A 149 11.91 -16.27 7.23
N ARG A 150 13.03 -15.58 7.02
CA ARG A 150 14.25 -15.79 7.83
C ARG A 150 14.07 -15.36 9.27
N ALA A 151 13.46 -14.21 9.53
CA ALA A 151 13.14 -13.76 10.88
C ALA A 151 12.27 -14.78 11.63
N ALA A 152 11.26 -15.35 10.98
CA ALA A 152 10.41 -16.36 11.59
C ALA A 152 11.17 -17.63 11.99
N VAL A 153 12.10 -18.11 11.16
CA VAL A 153 12.97 -19.25 11.50
C VAL A 153 13.88 -18.92 12.69
N LEU A 154 14.45 -17.72 12.73
CA LEU A 154 15.28 -17.28 13.85
C LEU A 154 14.49 -17.13 15.15
N ILE A 155 13.25 -16.62 15.07
CA ILE A 155 12.34 -16.54 16.22
C ILE A 155 12.02 -17.94 16.73
N TYR A 156 11.70 -18.89 15.85
CA TYR A 156 11.51 -20.29 16.26
C TYR A 156 12.76 -20.84 16.96
N ALA A 157 13.94 -20.66 16.35
CA ALA A 157 15.21 -21.13 16.90
C ALA A 157 15.56 -20.48 18.25
N LEU A 158 15.11 -19.24 18.50
CA LEU A 158 15.30 -18.56 19.79
C LEU A 158 14.58 -19.27 20.94
N PHE A 159 13.39 -19.82 20.70
CA PHE A 159 12.57 -20.47 21.73
C PHE A 159 12.80 -21.98 21.83
N PHE A 160 12.99 -22.66 20.71
CA PHE A 160 13.06 -24.13 20.64
C PHE A 160 14.46 -24.65 20.26
N GLY A 161 15.41 -23.77 19.97
CA GLY A 161 16.76 -24.15 19.54
C GLY A 161 16.81 -24.60 18.08
N MET A 162 17.96 -25.15 17.67
CA MET A 162 18.20 -25.67 16.32
C MET A 162 17.68 -27.11 16.16
N VAL A 163 16.46 -27.36 16.62
CA VAL A 163 15.80 -28.67 16.53
C VAL A 163 14.93 -28.69 15.27
N ALA A 164 14.81 -29.88 14.66
CA ALA A 164 13.91 -30.06 13.52
C ALA A 164 12.48 -29.69 13.92
N PHE A 165 11.77 -29.02 13.01
CA PHE A 165 10.40 -28.60 13.25
C PHE A 165 9.52 -29.84 13.47
N PRO A 166 8.74 -29.91 14.56
CA PRO A 166 7.85 -31.03 14.81
C PRO A 166 6.76 -31.10 13.73
N GLY A 167 6.28 -32.29 13.39
CA GLY A 167 5.15 -32.44 12.49
C GLY A 167 3.88 -31.77 13.04
N THR A 168 2.87 -31.56 12.19
CA THR A 168 1.62 -30.89 12.56
C THR A 168 0.95 -31.42 13.83
N ASP A 169 1.04 -32.73 14.09
CA ASP A 169 0.39 -33.40 15.21
C ASP A 169 0.98 -32.98 16.57
N GLU A 170 2.28 -32.73 16.62
CA GLU A 170 2.98 -32.27 17.82
C GLU A 170 3.05 -30.75 17.91
N LEU A 171 2.96 -30.06 16.76
CA LEU A 171 3.04 -28.61 16.68
C LEU A 171 1.87 -27.91 17.40
N ILE A 172 0.64 -28.36 17.19
CA ILE A 172 -0.54 -27.69 17.79
C ILE A 172 -0.51 -27.77 19.32
N PRO A 173 -0.32 -28.94 19.95
CA PRO A 173 -0.12 -29.04 21.39
C PRO A 173 1.06 -28.19 21.89
N MET A 174 2.19 -28.22 21.19
CA MET A 174 3.37 -27.43 21.56
C MET A 174 3.08 -25.93 21.55
N LEU A 175 2.42 -25.40 20.52
CA LEU A 175 2.15 -23.97 20.40
C LEU A 175 1.11 -23.46 21.40
N PHE A 176 0.02 -24.22 21.62
CA PHE A 176 -1.13 -23.74 22.38
C PHE A 176 -1.19 -24.24 23.84
N LEU A 177 -0.50 -25.32 24.18
CA LEU A 177 -0.53 -25.91 25.53
C LEU A 177 0.74 -25.67 26.35
N THR A 178 1.78 -25.05 25.77
CA THR A 178 3.05 -24.80 26.48
C THR A 178 3.35 -23.31 26.65
N PRO A 179 3.84 -22.85 27.81
CA PRO A 179 4.19 -21.44 28.02
C PRO A 179 5.20 -20.91 26.98
N THR A 180 6.13 -21.76 26.53
CA THR A 180 7.10 -21.42 25.48
C THR A 180 6.43 -21.21 24.12
N GLY A 181 5.42 -22.03 23.78
CA GLY A 181 4.59 -21.83 22.59
C GLY A 181 3.85 -20.49 22.60
N TRP A 182 3.27 -20.09 23.75
CA TRP A 182 2.64 -18.78 23.90
C TRP A 182 3.63 -17.63 23.75
N ALA A 183 4.83 -17.75 24.34
CA ALA A 183 5.89 -16.77 24.18
C ALA A 183 6.32 -16.63 22.70
N LEU A 184 6.49 -17.76 22.01
CA LEU A 184 6.77 -17.79 20.57
C LEU A 184 5.67 -17.08 19.77
N LEU A 185 4.39 -17.40 20.03
CA LEU A 185 3.26 -16.79 19.32
C LEU A 185 3.18 -15.29 19.56
N LEU A 186 3.38 -14.82 20.79
CA LEU A 186 3.39 -13.39 21.12
C LEU A 186 4.54 -12.66 20.42
N THR A 187 5.78 -13.15 20.58
CA THR A 187 6.96 -12.54 19.96
C THR A 187 6.87 -12.58 18.43
N GLY A 188 6.48 -13.73 17.86
CA GLY A 188 6.27 -13.89 16.43
C GLY A 188 5.19 -12.96 15.88
N SER A 189 4.09 -12.76 16.62
CA SER A 189 3.02 -11.84 16.23
C SER A 189 3.47 -10.39 16.26
N VAL A 190 4.22 -9.97 17.29
CA VAL A 190 4.75 -8.60 17.38
C VAL A 190 5.74 -8.32 16.24
N VAL A 191 6.70 -9.21 16.01
CA VAL A 191 7.67 -9.03 14.92
C VAL A 191 6.98 -9.09 13.56
N GLY A 192 6.06 -10.05 13.37
CA GLY A 192 5.25 -10.15 12.14
C GLY A 192 4.42 -8.91 11.88
N ALA A 193 3.81 -8.33 12.92
CA ALA A 193 3.05 -7.09 12.82
C ALA A 193 3.95 -5.91 12.40
N LEU A 194 5.21 -5.85 12.85
CA LEU A 194 6.16 -4.82 12.40
C LEU A 194 6.50 -4.98 10.91
N PHE A 195 6.76 -6.20 10.45
CA PHE A 195 6.99 -6.47 9.02
C PHE A 195 5.77 -6.14 8.17
N ALA A 196 4.58 -6.55 8.62
CA ALA A 196 3.33 -6.26 7.93
C ALA A 196 3.03 -4.76 7.90
N ALA A 197 3.22 -4.04 9.02
CA ALA A 197 3.02 -2.60 9.09
C ALA A 197 4.00 -1.83 8.18
N PHE A 198 5.27 -2.24 8.16
CA PHE A 198 6.27 -1.65 7.27
C PHE A 198 5.94 -1.92 5.80
N ALA A 199 5.65 -3.18 5.44
CA ALA A 199 5.26 -3.57 4.09
C ALA A 199 4.00 -2.84 3.61
N PHE A 200 2.99 -2.75 4.48
CA PHE A 200 1.78 -1.99 4.22
C PHE A 200 2.09 -0.52 3.96
N ALA A 201 2.85 0.14 4.83
CA ALA A 201 3.12 1.56 4.72
C ALA A 201 3.89 1.93 3.45
N ILE A 202 4.85 1.11 3.02
CA ILE A 202 5.61 1.33 1.78
C ILE A 202 4.84 0.94 0.52
N SER A 203 3.83 0.07 0.59
CA SER A 203 3.18 -0.49 -0.60
C SER A 203 1.75 -0.01 -0.87
N VAL A 204 0.96 0.28 0.17
CA VAL A 204 -0.49 0.52 0.07
C VAL A 204 -0.86 1.60 -0.95
N PHE A 205 -0.04 2.65 -1.08
CA PHE A 205 -0.23 3.70 -2.07
C PHE A 205 0.81 3.71 -3.19
N ALA A 206 1.95 3.02 -3.01
CA ALA A 206 2.96 2.92 -4.05
C ALA A 206 2.48 2.08 -5.23
N VAL A 207 1.74 1.00 -4.97
CA VAL A 207 1.20 0.15 -6.05
C VAL A 207 0.21 0.92 -6.95
N PRO A 208 -0.87 1.54 -6.45
CA PRO A 208 -1.78 2.32 -7.29
C PRO A 208 -1.11 3.54 -7.93
N MET A 209 -0.06 4.11 -7.31
CA MET A 209 0.76 5.15 -7.91
C MET A 209 1.53 4.64 -9.13
N LEU A 210 2.25 3.52 -9.02
CA LEU A 210 2.97 2.93 -10.14
C LEU A 210 2.03 2.46 -11.26
N LEU A 211 0.80 2.10 -10.91
CA LEU A 211 -0.24 1.80 -11.89
C LEU A 211 -0.64 3.03 -12.71
N THR A 212 -0.81 4.19 -12.07
CA THR A 212 -1.45 5.37 -12.68
C THR A 212 -0.51 6.49 -13.09
N GLU A 213 0.73 6.45 -12.62
CA GLU A 213 1.73 7.48 -12.81
C GLU A 213 3.07 6.89 -13.25
N ARG A 214 3.90 7.71 -13.90
CA ARG A 214 5.29 7.36 -14.23
C ARG A 214 6.19 7.73 -13.05
N ALA A 215 6.18 6.89 -12.02
CA ALA A 215 7.00 7.07 -10.83
C ALA A 215 8.12 6.01 -10.74
N ASP A 216 9.23 6.38 -10.13
CA ASP A 216 10.28 5.45 -9.70
C ASP A 216 9.80 4.65 -8.46
N ALA A 217 10.18 3.37 -8.35
CA ALA A 217 9.69 2.48 -7.30
C ALA A 217 10.05 2.96 -5.89
N LEU A 218 11.31 3.35 -5.65
CA LEU A 218 11.75 3.81 -4.34
C LEU A 218 11.07 5.12 -3.97
N SER A 219 10.91 6.01 -4.96
CA SER A 219 10.17 7.27 -4.79
C SER A 219 8.71 7.02 -4.43
N ALA A 220 8.04 6.09 -5.13
CA ALA A 220 6.65 5.72 -4.87
C ALA A 220 6.49 5.12 -3.47
N MET A 221 7.40 4.23 -3.06
CA MET A 221 7.42 3.62 -1.72
C MET A 221 7.63 4.67 -0.63
N GLY A 222 8.57 5.60 -0.83
CA GLY A 222 8.80 6.71 0.09
C GLY A 222 7.59 7.64 0.22
N ILE A 223 6.94 7.97 -0.90
CA ILE A 223 5.72 8.79 -0.91
C ILE A 223 4.56 8.06 -0.22
N SER A 224 4.39 6.75 -0.45
CA SER A 224 3.42 5.91 0.27
C SER A 224 3.64 5.99 1.78
N MET A 225 4.87 5.75 2.24
CA MET A 225 5.23 5.82 3.66
C MET A 225 4.93 7.21 4.25
N ALA A 226 5.29 8.28 3.54
CA ALA A 226 5.04 9.64 3.97
C ALA A 226 3.54 9.95 4.08
N MET A 227 2.71 9.47 3.13
CA MET A 227 1.26 9.61 3.17
C MET A 227 0.64 8.81 4.32
N VAL A 228 1.18 7.62 4.62
CA VAL A 228 0.72 6.82 5.76
C VAL A 228 1.00 7.53 7.07
N TRP A 229 2.24 8.01 7.28
CA TRP A 229 2.60 8.72 8.50
C TRP A 229 1.84 10.04 8.68
N ALA A 230 1.61 10.78 7.60
CA ALA A 230 0.84 12.02 7.65
C ALA A 230 -0.65 11.82 8.00
N ASN A 231 -1.16 10.59 7.90
CA ASN A 231 -2.56 10.24 8.15
C ASN A 231 -2.68 9.02 9.10
N LEU A 232 -1.80 8.95 10.10
CA LEU A 232 -1.64 7.76 10.95
C LEU A 232 -2.94 7.21 11.56
N PRO A 233 -3.85 8.02 12.16
CA PRO A 233 -5.04 7.47 12.82
C PRO A 233 -5.96 6.69 11.86
N VAL A 234 -6.21 7.24 10.66
CA VAL A 234 -7.04 6.57 9.65
C VAL A 234 -6.32 5.38 9.04
N MET A 235 -5.00 5.44 8.88
CA MET A 235 -4.23 4.34 8.31
C MET A 235 -4.07 3.17 9.28
N LEU A 236 -4.00 3.43 10.59
CA LEU A 236 -4.06 2.36 11.61
C LEU A 236 -5.43 1.68 11.61
N ALA A 237 -6.52 2.46 11.52
CA ALA A 237 -7.87 1.89 11.39
C ALA A 237 -8.03 1.08 10.10
N TRP A 238 -7.46 1.56 9.00
CA TRP A 238 -7.46 0.84 7.71
C TRP A 238 -6.65 -0.45 7.80
N GLY A 239 -5.42 -0.42 8.32
CA GLY A 239 -4.60 -1.61 8.52
C GLY A 239 -5.25 -2.64 9.45
N ALA A 240 -5.89 -2.20 10.53
CA ALA A 240 -6.65 -3.08 11.43
C ALA A 240 -7.86 -3.72 10.73
N THR A 241 -8.54 -2.98 9.85
CA THR A 241 -9.66 -3.47 9.04
C THR A 241 -9.19 -4.54 8.05
N VAL A 242 -8.10 -4.28 7.33
CA VAL A 242 -7.47 -5.26 6.41
C VAL A 242 -7.06 -6.52 7.18
N MET A 243 -6.43 -6.36 8.35
CA MET A 243 -6.04 -7.47 9.22
C MET A 243 -7.24 -8.29 9.69
N GLY A 244 -8.28 -7.65 10.21
CA GLY A 244 -9.49 -8.34 10.67
C GLY A 244 -10.18 -9.13 9.55
N LEU A 245 -10.33 -8.54 8.37
CA LEU A 245 -10.95 -9.21 7.22
C LEU A 245 -10.09 -10.36 6.67
N PHE A 246 -8.76 -10.23 6.71
CA PHE A 246 -7.86 -11.32 6.38
C PHE A 246 -7.96 -12.47 7.38
N LEU A 247 -8.02 -12.19 8.69
CA LEU A 247 -8.21 -13.22 9.72
C LEU A 247 -9.55 -13.96 9.56
N VAL A 248 -10.63 -13.26 9.21
CA VAL A 248 -11.92 -13.88 8.85
C VAL A 248 -11.78 -14.78 7.62
N SER A 249 -10.97 -14.36 6.64
CA SER A 249 -10.69 -15.18 5.46
C SER A 249 -9.90 -16.44 5.82
N VAL A 250 -8.89 -16.34 6.68
CA VAL A 250 -8.14 -17.51 7.18
C VAL A 250 -9.05 -18.46 7.97
N ALA A 251 -9.91 -17.92 8.85
CA ALA A 251 -10.86 -18.71 9.64
C ALA A 251 -11.89 -19.46 8.77
N THR A 252 -12.20 -18.94 7.59
CA THR A 252 -13.08 -19.58 6.59
C THR A 252 -12.31 -20.43 5.56
N ALA A 253 -11.10 -20.88 5.90
CA ALA A 253 -10.23 -21.65 5.00
C ALA A 253 -9.99 -20.96 3.64
N PHE A 254 -9.78 -19.64 3.67
CA PHE A 254 -9.62 -18.74 2.53
C PHE A 254 -10.85 -18.50 1.66
N ILE A 255 -11.99 -19.16 1.88
CA ILE A 255 -13.21 -18.94 1.08
C ILE A 255 -13.63 -17.46 1.15
N GLY A 256 -13.45 -16.82 2.30
CA GLY A 256 -13.68 -15.38 2.46
C GLY A 256 -12.90 -14.50 1.48
N LEU A 257 -11.72 -14.92 0.99
CA LEU A 257 -10.91 -14.13 0.04
C LEU A 257 -11.63 -13.89 -1.29
N VAL A 258 -12.55 -14.76 -1.69
CA VAL A 258 -13.34 -14.59 -2.93
C VAL A 258 -14.07 -13.24 -2.93
N LEU A 259 -14.51 -12.78 -1.76
CA LEU A 259 -15.25 -11.54 -1.58
C LEU A 259 -14.41 -10.45 -0.89
N VAL A 260 -13.67 -10.80 0.15
CA VAL A 260 -12.85 -9.87 0.93
C VAL A 260 -11.74 -9.26 0.07
N PHE A 261 -11.04 -10.07 -0.72
CA PHE A 261 -9.88 -9.58 -1.46
C PHE A 261 -10.26 -8.54 -2.53
N PRO A 262 -11.30 -8.77 -3.36
CA PRO A 262 -11.81 -7.73 -4.25
C PRO A 262 -12.25 -6.45 -3.57
N VAL A 263 -13.01 -6.55 -2.46
CA VAL A 263 -13.50 -5.38 -1.71
C VAL A 263 -12.33 -4.57 -1.18
N LEU A 264 -11.33 -5.22 -0.59
CA LEU A 264 -10.12 -4.54 -0.09
C LEU A 264 -9.32 -3.88 -1.20
N GLY A 265 -9.21 -4.50 -2.37
CA GLY A 265 -8.57 -3.92 -3.54
C GLY A 265 -9.26 -2.63 -3.98
N HIS A 266 -10.59 -2.68 -4.18
CA HIS A 266 -11.37 -1.50 -4.57
C HIS A 266 -11.32 -0.40 -3.49
N ALA A 267 -11.46 -0.76 -2.21
CA ALA A 267 -11.40 0.19 -1.11
C ALA A 267 -10.03 0.87 -0.98
N THR A 268 -8.93 0.14 -1.23
CA THR A 268 -7.58 0.71 -1.21
C THR A 268 -7.39 1.74 -2.33
N TRP A 269 -8.03 1.54 -3.49
CA TRP A 269 -8.05 2.54 -4.56
C TRP A 269 -8.75 3.84 -4.10
N HIS A 270 -9.90 3.73 -3.45
CA HIS A 270 -10.59 4.90 -2.87
C HIS A 270 -9.77 5.59 -1.77
N ALA A 271 -9.08 4.82 -0.93
CA ALA A 271 -8.14 5.35 0.05
C ALA A 271 -7.02 6.15 -0.62
N TYR A 272 -6.44 5.58 -1.68
CA TYR A 272 -5.40 6.22 -2.49
C TYR A 272 -5.89 7.55 -3.09
N ARG A 273 -7.06 7.57 -3.75
CA ARG A 273 -7.62 8.79 -4.35
C ARG A 273 -8.02 9.85 -3.32
N ASN A 274 -8.46 9.45 -2.14
CA ASN A 274 -8.85 10.40 -1.09
C ASN A 274 -7.62 11.10 -0.47
N ILE A 275 -6.52 10.36 -0.28
CA ILE A 275 -5.29 10.91 0.31
C ILE A 275 -4.41 11.60 -0.72
N ARG A 276 -4.28 11.04 -1.93
CA ARG A 276 -3.46 11.60 -2.99
C ARG A 276 -4.22 12.66 -3.78
N THR A 277 -3.78 13.90 -3.64
CA THR A 277 -4.24 15.02 -4.45
C THR A 277 -3.61 14.94 -5.85
N ASP A 278 -4.40 15.14 -6.91
CA ASP A 278 -3.84 15.25 -8.26
C ASP A 278 -3.01 16.54 -8.36
N ASP A 279 -1.71 16.42 -8.65
CA ASP A 279 -0.79 17.54 -8.90
C ASP A 279 -1.26 18.49 -10.02
N ARG A 280 -2.29 18.10 -10.79
CA ARG A 280 -2.94 18.94 -11.80
C ARG A 280 -3.52 20.24 -11.21
N GLN A 281 -4.05 20.21 -9.98
CA GLN A 281 -4.58 21.43 -9.35
C GLN A 281 -3.47 22.43 -8.98
N THR A 282 -2.27 21.94 -8.67
CA THR A 282 -1.10 22.76 -8.34
C THR A 282 -0.51 23.43 -9.58
N GLY A 283 -0.44 22.71 -10.70
CA GLY A 283 0.07 23.27 -11.96
C GLY A 283 -0.85 24.31 -12.62
N GLU A 284 -2.15 24.31 -12.32
CA GLU A 284 -3.06 25.38 -12.75
C GLU A 284 -2.98 26.61 -11.83
N SER A 285 -2.86 26.40 -10.52
CA SER A 285 -2.69 27.49 -9.56
C SER A 285 -1.32 28.19 -9.71
N GLU A 286 -0.23 27.46 -9.94
CA GLU A 286 1.08 28.07 -10.27
C GLU A 286 1.06 28.80 -11.62
N ARG A 287 0.38 28.24 -12.64
CA ARG A 287 0.20 28.93 -13.93
C ARG A 287 -0.70 30.17 -13.83
N MET A 288 -1.62 30.22 -12.88
CA MET A 288 -2.42 31.41 -12.60
C MET A 288 -1.57 32.54 -12.00
N PHE A 289 -0.55 32.21 -11.21
CA PHE A 289 0.38 33.17 -10.60
C PHE A 289 1.53 33.59 -11.51
N ILE A 290 1.98 32.74 -12.43
CA ILE A 290 3.07 33.05 -13.37
C ILE A 290 2.48 33.18 -14.79
N ARG A 291 1.98 34.38 -15.12
CA ARG A 291 1.84 34.78 -16.53
C ARG A 291 3.19 35.31 -17.00
N PRO A 292 3.88 34.65 -17.95
CA PRO A 292 5.02 35.28 -18.61
C PRO A 292 4.50 36.52 -19.36
N ALA A 293 5.18 37.65 -19.16
CA ALA A 293 4.99 38.87 -19.93
C ALA A 293 5.56 38.72 -21.35
#